data_AF-A0A1B6HFH7-F1
#
_entry.id   AF-A0A1B6HFH7-F1
#
_cell.length_a   1.000
_cell.length_b   1.000
_cell.length_c   1.000
_cell.angle_alpha   90.00
_cell.angle_beta   90.00
_cell.angle_gamma   90.00
#
_symmetry.space_group_name_H-M   'P 1'
#
loop_
_entity.id
_entity.type
_entity.pdbx_description
1 polymer ?
#
loop_
_entity_poly.entity_id
_entity_poly.type
_entity_poly.pdbx_seq_one_letter_code
_entity_poly.pdbx_strand_id
1 'polypeptide(L)'
;LCFCVPEMSKVSLHFVFPLEYPPDHLACDSVLSIPPGCAVPNIILNKRLITFRNKEELTYPVNVARNVARISANTKFVLVSDIELIPSKNLVSQFLKMVPKLHLKINSGKTFMRRLVYVLPVFEIEDYISNIPEKKSELLDLYSQNKAIYFHRWICLHCQRFPGLQRWIHQTSYATDNSIQPMLVVRREFPYHRWEPIYIGTNQEPLYSELLSWEGKQDKMIQMHEMCLLGYHFVILDGAFLVHAPGIKRRSGTSRDTSDIQTAYHYNNMRHYDEIMRRVTQQLGSKQGCKTH
;
A
#
# COMPACT_ATOMS: atom_id res chain seq x y z
N LEU A 1 4.83 -2.10 33.03
CA LEU A 1 3.53 -2.78 32.85
C LEU A 1 3.23 -2.83 31.36
N CYS A 2 2.99 -4.02 30.81
CA CYS A 2 2.37 -4.15 29.50
C CYS A 2 0.92 -3.75 29.63
N PHE A 3 0.55 -2.60 29.08
CA PHE A 3 -0.84 -2.20 28.97
C PHE A 3 -1.26 -2.34 27.52
N CYS A 4 -2.46 -2.87 27.29
CA CYS A 4 -3.10 -2.71 26.00
C CYS A 4 -3.32 -1.21 25.80
N VAL A 5 -2.77 -0.67 24.70
CA VAL A 5 -3.07 0.70 24.28
C VAL A 5 -4.59 0.76 24.05
N PRO A 6 -5.34 1.73 24.63
CA PRO A 6 -6.81 1.77 24.54
C PRO A 6 -7.34 1.64 23.11
N GLU A 7 -6.60 2.18 22.14
CA GLU A 7 -6.87 2.12 20.71
C GLU A 7 -6.83 0.71 20.12
N MET A 8 -6.22 -0.28 20.79
CA MET A 8 -6.25 -1.69 20.37
C MET A 8 -7.65 -2.28 20.33
N SER A 9 -8.62 -1.69 21.04
CA SER A 9 -10.04 -2.01 20.90
C SER A 9 -10.59 -1.79 19.48
N LYS A 10 -9.88 -1.04 18.65
CA LYS A 10 -10.22 -0.75 17.24
C LYS A 10 -9.44 -1.64 16.26
N VAL A 11 -8.65 -2.59 16.76
CA VAL A 11 -7.81 -3.49 15.96
C VAL A 11 -8.43 -4.88 15.96
N SER A 12 -8.55 -5.47 14.77
CA SER A 12 -8.85 -6.89 14.62
C SER A 12 -7.63 -7.59 14.01
N LEU A 13 -7.32 -8.78 14.52
CA LEU A 13 -6.22 -9.59 14.04
C LEU A 13 -6.79 -10.83 13.36
N HIS A 14 -6.30 -11.11 12.16
CA HIS A 14 -6.71 -12.25 11.35
C HIS A 14 -5.47 -13.09 11.04
N PHE A 15 -5.57 -14.40 11.23
CA PHE A 15 -4.50 -15.34 10.93
C PHE A 15 -4.87 -16.17 9.70
N VAL A 16 -3.93 -16.33 8.78
CA VAL A 16 -4.13 -17.07 7.52
C VAL A 16 -3.12 -18.21 7.49
N PHE A 17 -3.61 -19.43 7.28
CA PHE A 17 -2.81 -20.64 7.24
C PHE A 17 -3.00 -21.36 5.89
N PRO A 18 -1.95 -21.96 5.32
CA PRO A 18 -2.10 -22.88 4.19
C PRO A 18 -2.98 -24.08 4.58
N LEU A 19 -3.76 -24.59 3.62
CA LEU A 19 -4.60 -25.78 3.85
C LEU A 19 -3.78 -27.03 4.21
N GLU A 20 -2.59 -27.15 3.64
CA GLU A 20 -1.64 -28.25 3.90
C GLU A 20 -0.97 -28.14 5.27
N TYR A 21 -0.97 -26.94 5.86
CA TYR A 21 -0.35 -26.62 7.15
C TYR A 21 -1.36 -25.92 8.07
N PRO A 22 -2.46 -26.60 8.45
CA PRO A 22 -3.47 -26.00 9.31
C PRO A 22 -2.91 -25.74 10.72
N PRO A 23 -3.44 -24.73 11.44
CA PRO A 23 -3.04 -24.49 12.81
C PRO A 23 -3.42 -25.67 13.70
N ASP A 24 -2.47 -26.15 14.50
CA ASP A 24 -2.75 -27.14 15.53
C ASP A 24 -3.36 -26.45 16.76
N HIS A 25 -4.69 -26.39 16.80
CA HIS A 25 -5.43 -25.79 17.90
C HIS A 25 -5.35 -26.61 19.21
N LEU A 26 -4.96 -27.88 19.15
CA LEU A 26 -4.85 -28.76 20.33
C LEU A 26 -3.52 -28.55 21.07
N ALA A 27 -2.47 -28.10 20.37
CA ALA A 27 -1.17 -27.77 20.95
C ALA A 27 -1.12 -26.37 21.61
N CYS A 28 -2.13 -25.52 21.39
CA CYS A 28 -2.21 -24.22 22.06
C CYS A 28 -2.78 -24.38 23.46
N ASP A 29 -2.02 -23.92 24.47
CA ASP A 29 -2.53 -23.78 25.82
C ASP A 29 -3.83 -22.94 25.81
N SER A 30 -4.88 -23.46 26.44
CA SER A 30 -6.20 -22.80 26.48
C SER A 30 -6.17 -21.44 27.20
N VAL A 31 -5.09 -21.17 27.93
CA VAL A 31 -4.85 -19.94 28.67
C VAL A 31 -3.80 -19.10 27.95
N LEU A 32 -4.22 -18.03 27.29
CA LEU A 32 -3.31 -16.98 26.84
C LEU A 32 -2.71 -16.27 28.05
N SER A 33 -1.51 -16.70 28.47
CA SER A 33 -0.77 -16.03 29.55
C SER A 33 -0.21 -14.70 29.07
N ILE A 34 -0.55 -13.61 29.74
CA ILE A 34 0.08 -12.31 29.50
C ILE A 34 1.54 -12.42 29.94
N PRO A 35 2.53 -12.19 29.06
CA PRO A 35 3.93 -12.24 29.45
C PRO A 35 4.21 -11.23 30.58
N PRO A 36 5.05 -11.57 31.57
CA PRO A 36 5.36 -10.68 32.70
C PRO A 36 6.11 -9.38 32.30
N GLY A 37 6.49 -9.23 31.02
CA GLY A 37 7.16 -8.04 30.50
C GLY A 37 6.90 -7.79 29.02
N CYS A 38 7.22 -6.57 28.56
CA CYS A 38 7.00 -6.09 27.18
C CYS A 38 8.29 -6.12 26.35
N ALA A 39 9.18 -7.06 26.65
CA ALA A 39 10.42 -7.19 25.91
C ALA A 39 10.14 -7.90 24.59
N VAL A 40 10.54 -7.27 23.48
CA VAL A 40 10.63 -7.97 22.20
C VAL A 40 11.75 -9.00 22.32
N PRO A 41 11.50 -10.29 22.04
CA PRO A 41 12.54 -11.32 22.06
C PRO A 41 13.79 -10.91 21.26
N ASN A 42 14.98 -11.10 21.82
CA ASN A 42 16.26 -10.75 21.17
C ASN A 42 16.42 -11.37 19.78
N ILE A 43 15.83 -12.53 19.53
CA ILE A 43 15.84 -13.18 18.21
C ILE A 43 15.13 -12.36 17.12
N ILE A 44 14.07 -11.64 17.50
CA ILE A 44 13.34 -10.71 16.63
C ILE A 44 14.18 -9.46 16.40
N LEU A 45 14.75 -8.89 17.48
CA LEU A 45 15.60 -7.69 17.40
C LEU A 45 16.82 -7.89 16.50
N ASN A 46 17.45 -9.07 16.57
CA ASN A 46 18.62 -9.41 15.76
C ASN A 46 18.27 -9.89 14.34
N LYS A 47 16.99 -9.94 13.96
CA LYS A 47 16.51 -10.46 12.66
C LYS A 47 17.04 -11.87 12.32
N ARG A 48 17.27 -12.70 13.35
CA ARG A 48 17.77 -14.08 13.22
C ARG A 48 16.69 -15.14 13.28
N LEU A 49 15.42 -14.72 13.37
CA LEU A 49 14.30 -15.64 13.46
C LEU A 49 14.10 -16.35 12.11
N ILE A 50 14.40 -17.65 12.09
CA ILE A 50 13.99 -18.54 11.00
C ILE A 50 12.57 -18.99 11.30
N THR A 51 11.59 -18.43 10.58
CA THR A 51 10.18 -18.77 10.77
C THR A 51 9.82 -20.11 10.15
N PHE A 52 8.69 -20.68 10.53
CA PHE A 52 8.12 -21.86 9.86
C PHE A 52 8.00 -21.66 8.35
N ARG A 53 7.48 -20.49 7.94
CA ARG A 53 7.42 -20.06 6.54
C ARG A 53 8.80 -20.11 5.85
N ASN A 54 9.88 -19.74 6.54
CA ASN A 54 11.23 -19.81 5.97
C ASN A 54 11.71 -21.26 5.79
N LYS A 55 11.43 -22.15 6.75
CA LYS A 55 11.88 -23.55 6.72
C LYS A 55 11.17 -24.36 5.64
N GLU A 56 9.86 -24.15 5.52
CA GLU A 56 9.00 -24.83 4.54
C GLU A 56 8.95 -24.08 3.20
N GLU A 57 9.78 -23.04 3.02
CA GLU A 57 9.86 -22.21 1.81
C GLU A 57 8.50 -21.67 1.33
N LEU A 58 7.59 -21.34 2.25
CA LEU A 58 6.23 -20.91 1.91
C LEU A 58 6.18 -19.45 1.44
N THR A 59 5.35 -19.19 0.42
CA THR A 59 5.05 -17.83 -0.03
C THR A 59 4.19 -17.07 0.97
N TYR A 60 4.39 -15.77 1.09
CA TYR A 60 3.49 -14.90 1.85
C TYR A 60 2.17 -14.67 1.08
N PRO A 61 1.00 -15.04 1.63
CA PRO A 61 -0.29 -14.93 0.93
C PRO A 61 -0.82 -13.48 0.99
N VAL A 62 -0.03 -12.54 0.48
CA VAL A 62 -0.27 -11.10 0.64
C VAL A 62 -1.61 -10.66 0.05
N ASN A 63 -1.98 -11.19 -1.12
CA ASN A 63 -3.21 -10.80 -1.81
C ASN A 63 -4.45 -11.43 -1.17
N VAL A 64 -4.35 -12.65 -0.63
CA VAL A 64 -5.40 -13.26 0.21
C VAL A 64 -5.63 -12.39 1.44
N ALA A 65 -4.57 -12.04 2.17
CA ALA A 65 -4.67 -11.21 3.36
C ALA A 65 -5.30 -9.84 3.07
N ARG A 66 -4.92 -9.19 1.95
CA ARG A 66 -5.54 -7.94 1.49
C ARG A 66 -7.03 -8.12 1.18
N ASN A 67 -7.41 -9.16 0.46
CA ASN A 67 -8.80 -9.40 0.08
C ASN A 67 -9.66 -9.70 1.31
N VAL A 68 -9.21 -10.58 2.21
CA VAL A 68 -9.90 -10.88 3.47
C VAL A 68 -10.10 -9.62 4.30
N ALA A 69 -9.05 -8.81 4.47
CA ALA A 69 -9.14 -7.54 5.21
C ALA A 69 -10.11 -6.55 4.56
N ARG A 70 -10.09 -6.42 3.22
CA ARG A 70 -11.01 -5.53 2.49
C ARG A 70 -12.46 -5.98 2.60
N ILE A 71 -12.73 -7.28 2.39
CA ILE A 71 -14.08 -7.85 2.42
C ILE A 71 -14.66 -7.80 3.83
N SER A 72 -13.83 -7.99 4.86
CA SER A 72 -14.24 -7.95 6.27
C SER A 72 -14.38 -6.52 6.82
N ALA A 73 -13.99 -5.49 6.05
CA ALA A 73 -14.08 -4.12 6.50
C ALA A 73 -15.55 -3.64 6.52
N ASN A 74 -16.03 -3.26 7.70
CA ASN A 74 -17.40 -2.78 7.90
C ASN A 74 -17.61 -1.31 7.48
N THR A 75 -16.55 -0.64 7.01
CA THR A 75 -16.58 0.77 6.63
C THR A 75 -16.69 0.94 5.12
N LYS A 76 -17.40 1.98 4.67
CA LYS A 76 -17.53 2.30 3.24
C LYS A 76 -16.18 2.57 2.56
N PHE A 77 -15.31 3.29 3.24
CA PHE A 77 -13.97 3.63 2.74
C PHE A 77 -12.95 2.70 3.37
N VAL A 78 -12.03 2.21 2.53
CA VAL A 78 -11.00 1.23 2.92
C VAL A 78 -9.65 1.70 2.40
N LEU A 79 -8.65 1.68 3.27
CA LEU A 79 -7.25 1.89 2.94
C LEU A 79 -6.50 0.57 3.15
N VAL A 80 -5.99 -0.01 2.07
CA VAL A 80 -5.07 -1.15 2.17
C VAL A 80 -3.65 -0.59 2.23
N SER A 81 -2.98 -0.81 3.35
CA SER A 81 -1.63 -0.28 3.61
C SER A 81 -0.76 -1.31 4.31
N ASP A 82 0.52 -1.30 3.98
CA ASP A 82 1.52 -2.06 4.72
C ASP A 82 1.72 -1.42 6.09
N ILE A 83 2.01 -2.22 7.12
CA ILE A 83 2.12 -1.75 8.52
C ILE A 83 3.22 -0.71 8.74
N GLU A 84 4.24 -0.72 7.89
CA GLU A 84 5.38 0.22 7.93
C GLU A 84 5.06 1.58 7.29
N LEU A 85 3.86 1.76 6.74
CA LEU A 85 3.41 2.99 6.11
C LEU A 85 2.51 3.78 7.04
N ILE A 86 3.10 4.81 7.63
CA ILE A 86 2.48 5.59 8.69
C ILE A 86 1.74 6.77 8.07
N PRO A 87 0.43 6.93 8.32
CA PRO A 87 -0.36 8.00 7.73
C PRO A 87 -0.11 9.36 8.41
N SER A 88 -0.22 10.42 7.62
CA SER A 88 -0.27 11.79 8.13
C SER A 88 -1.35 11.97 9.20
N LYS A 89 -1.11 12.86 10.16
CA LYS A 89 -2.02 13.07 11.29
C LYS A 89 -3.41 13.49 10.82
N ASN A 90 -4.44 13.03 11.53
CA ASN A 90 -5.85 13.33 11.22
C ASN A 90 -6.32 12.88 9.83
N LEU A 91 -5.63 11.93 9.17
CA LEU A 91 -5.99 11.42 7.85
C LEU A 91 -7.49 11.12 7.74
N VAL A 92 -8.02 10.28 8.65
CA VAL A 92 -9.41 9.83 8.61
C VAL A 92 -10.38 11.00 8.77
N SER A 93 -10.20 11.84 9.78
CA SER A 93 -11.14 12.92 10.09
C SER A 93 -11.16 14.00 9.00
N GLN A 94 -10.00 14.35 8.45
CA GLN A 94 -9.91 15.35 7.38
C GLN A 94 -10.37 14.80 6.03
N PHE A 95 -10.10 13.52 5.75
CA PHE A 95 -10.62 12.84 4.56
C PHE A 95 -12.15 12.82 4.56
N LEU A 96 -12.78 12.40 5.66
CA LEU A 96 -14.24 12.35 5.77
C LEU A 96 -14.90 13.74 5.68
N LYS A 97 -14.21 14.81 6.09
CA LYS A 97 -14.68 16.19 5.88
C LYS A 97 -14.56 16.65 4.41
N MET A 98 -13.57 16.15 3.67
CA MET A 98 -13.29 16.54 2.29
C MET A 98 -14.25 15.86 1.30
N VAL A 99 -14.49 14.56 1.46
CA VAL A 99 -15.22 13.72 0.49
C VAL A 99 -16.60 14.26 0.13
N PRO A 100 -17.50 14.63 1.07
CA PRO A 100 -18.82 15.15 0.71
C PRO A 100 -18.75 16.41 -0.14
N LYS A 101 -17.83 17.32 0.17
CA LYS A 101 -17.62 18.58 -0.58
C LYS A 101 -17.16 18.29 -2.01
N LEU A 102 -16.26 17.31 -2.17
CA LEU A 102 -15.80 16.88 -3.48
C LEU A 102 -16.94 16.25 -4.30
N HIS A 103 -17.72 15.35 -3.70
CA HIS A 103 -18.86 14.73 -4.38
C HIS A 103 -19.92 15.74 -4.83
N LEU A 104 -20.21 16.76 -4.02
CA LEU A 104 -21.10 17.85 -4.43
C LEU A 104 -20.57 18.57 -5.67
N LYS A 105 -19.27 18.92 -5.69
CA LYS A 105 -18.65 19.58 -6.85
C LYS A 105 -18.66 18.71 -8.11
N ILE A 106 -18.43 17.40 -7.96
CA ILE A 106 -18.41 16.45 -9.07
C ILE A 106 -19.82 16.26 -9.64
N ASN A 107 -20.82 16.10 -8.77
CA ASN A 107 -22.21 15.85 -9.18
C ASN A 107 -22.88 17.10 -9.77
N SER A 108 -22.47 18.30 -9.37
CA SER A 108 -22.94 19.56 -9.96
C SER A 108 -22.26 19.89 -11.30
N GLY A 109 -21.19 19.18 -11.67
CA GLY A 109 -20.47 19.37 -12.93
C GLY A 109 -21.12 18.63 -14.10
N LYS A 110 -20.77 19.04 -15.34
CA LYS A 110 -21.19 18.34 -16.57
C LYS A 110 -20.58 16.94 -16.72
N THR A 111 -19.50 16.65 -15.99
CA THR A 111 -18.77 15.38 -16.09
C THR A 111 -19.02 14.52 -14.84
N PHE A 112 -19.88 13.53 -14.99
CA PHE A 112 -20.19 12.61 -13.91
C PHE A 112 -19.06 11.57 -13.73
N MET A 113 -18.32 11.66 -12.63
CA MET A 113 -17.26 10.70 -12.28
C MET A 113 -17.78 9.69 -11.25
N ARG A 114 -18.00 8.43 -11.68
CA ARG A 114 -18.56 7.37 -10.83
C ARG A 114 -17.54 6.49 -10.12
N ARG A 115 -16.31 6.39 -10.64
CA ARG A 115 -15.27 5.47 -10.16
C ARG A 115 -14.07 6.28 -9.70
N LEU A 116 -14.04 6.62 -8.41
CA LEU A 116 -13.02 7.46 -7.80
C LEU A 116 -12.31 6.69 -6.70
N VAL A 117 -10.99 6.79 -6.69
CA VAL A 117 -10.15 6.41 -5.56
C VAL A 117 -9.28 7.58 -5.16
N TYR A 118 -8.91 7.67 -3.90
CA TYR A 118 -8.19 8.81 -3.33
C TYR A 118 -6.78 8.41 -2.97
N VAL A 119 -5.83 8.88 -3.76
CA VAL A 119 -4.43 8.49 -3.67
C VAL A 119 -3.74 9.23 -2.54
N LEU A 120 -2.97 8.48 -1.76
CA LEU A 120 -2.05 8.98 -0.74
C LEU A 120 -0.62 8.90 -1.31
N PRO A 121 0.02 10.03 -1.62
CA PRO A 121 1.45 10.09 -1.89
C PRO A 121 2.25 9.39 -0.79
N VAL A 122 3.24 8.60 -1.18
CA VAL A 122 4.07 7.83 -0.25
C VAL A 122 5.51 8.35 -0.32
N PHE A 123 6.12 8.52 0.84
CA PHE A 123 7.51 8.98 0.98
C PHE A 123 8.30 8.04 1.88
N GLU A 124 9.60 7.93 1.63
CA GLU A 124 10.56 7.27 2.53
C GLU A 124 11.36 8.36 3.25
N ILE A 125 11.65 8.11 4.53
CA ILE A 125 12.56 8.95 5.33
C ILE A 125 13.80 8.13 5.72
N GLU A 126 14.90 8.81 6.01
CA GLU A 126 16.10 8.15 6.55
C GLU A 126 15.83 7.46 7.90
N ASP A 127 16.56 6.37 8.17
CA ASP A 127 16.32 5.47 9.32
C ASP A 127 16.62 6.08 10.69
N TYR A 128 17.51 7.07 10.75
CA TYR A 128 17.86 7.81 11.96
C TYR A 128 16.83 8.89 12.34
N ILE A 129 15.78 9.10 11.53
CA ILE A 129 14.72 10.06 11.83
C ILE A 129 13.73 9.42 12.81
N SER A 130 13.80 9.83 14.07
CA SER A 130 12.89 9.36 15.12
C SER A 130 11.50 10.01 15.06
N ASN A 131 11.44 11.29 14.68
CA ASN A 131 10.20 12.04 14.58
C ASN A 131 9.63 11.93 13.16
N ILE A 132 8.74 10.96 12.97
CA ILE A 132 8.03 10.77 11.69
C ILE A 132 7.14 11.99 11.43
N PRO A 133 7.20 12.60 10.23
CA PRO A 133 6.44 13.81 9.95
C PRO A 133 4.94 13.54 9.99
N GLU A 134 4.24 14.29 10.82
CA GLU A 134 2.80 14.21 11.00
C GLU A 134 2.07 15.10 9.98
N LYS A 135 2.74 16.16 9.51
CA LYS A 135 2.20 17.16 8.58
C LYS A 135 3.03 17.27 7.31
N LYS A 136 2.43 17.87 6.28
CA LYS A 136 3.07 18.00 4.97
C LYS A 136 4.27 18.95 5.05
N SER A 137 4.17 20.05 5.78
CA SER A 137 5.29 20.98 5.99
C SER A 137 6.52 20.27 6.56
N GLU A 138 6.35 19.50 7.63
CA GLU A 138 7.40 18.70 8.28
C GLU A 138 8.05 17.71 7.30
N LEU A 139 7.23 17.03 6.49
CA LEU A 139 7.73 16.16 5.43
C LEU A 139 8.52 16.92 4.36
N LEU A 140 8.04 18.10 3.94
CA LEU A 140 8.72 18.94 2.95
C LEU A 140 10.02 19.54 3.48
N ASP A 141 10.11 19.84 4.78
CA ASP A 141 11.35 20.24 5.44
C ASP A 141 12.38 19.11 5.35
N LEU A 142 12.00 17.87 5.64
CA LEU A 142 12.87 16.70 5.45
C LEU A 142 13.24 16.50 3.98
N TYR A 143 12.29 16.68 3.07
CA TYR A 143 12.53 16.55 1.63
C TYR A 143 13.55 17.58 1.14
N SER A 144 13.44 18.84 1.59
CA SER A 144 14.37 19.93 1.25
C SER A 144 15.81 19.66 1.72
N GLN A 145 15.96 18.90 2.81
CA GLN A 145 17.23 18.48 3.38
C GLN A 145 17.75 17.17 2.77
N ASN A 146 17.09 16.63 1.74
CA ASN A 146 17.35 15.30 1.16
C ASN A 146 17.24 14.13 2.16
N LYS A 147 16.48 14.31 3.24
CA LYS A 147 16.20 13.29 4.28
C LYS A 147 14.90 12.54 4.02
N ALA A 148 14.13 12.98 3.03
CA ALA A 148 12.93 12.30 2.54
C ALA A 148 12.92 12.26 1.01
N ILE A 149 12.36 11.19 0.44
CA ILE A 149 12.17 11.03 -1.00
C ILE A 149 10.80 10.41 -1.28
N TYR A 150 10.26 10.56 -2.49
CA TYR A 150 9.08 9.76 -2.85
C TYR A 150 9.44 8.27 -2.87
N PHE A 151 8.47 7.45 -2.50
CA PHE A 151 8.66 6.03 -2.22
C PHE A 151 9.34 5.29 -3.38
N HIS A 152 10.31 4.42 -3.06
CA HIS A 152 11.06 3.59 -3.99
C HIS A 152 11.78 4.34 -5.12
N ARG A 153 12.04 5.65 -4.99
CA ARG A 153 12.76 6.44 -6.01
C ARG A 153 14.09 5.81 -6.43
N TRP A 154 14.81 5.19 -5.50
CA TRP A 154 16.09 4.53 -5.76
C TRP A 154 16.00 3.04 -6.15
N ILE A 155 14.79 2.45 -6.08
CA ILE A 155 14.51 1.08 -6.50
C ILE A 155 13.95 1.06 -7.93
N CYS A 156 12.94 1.89 -8.17
CA CYS A 156 12.26 2.06 -9.46
C CYS A 156 11.74 3.49 -9.60
N LEU A 157 12.41 4.28 -10.45
CA LEU A 157 12.13 5.71 -10.62
C LEU A 157 10.68 6.01 -11.05
N HIS A 158 10.06 5.13 -11.85
CA HIS A 158 8.71 5.36 -12.40
C HIS A 158 7.59 4.64 -11.64
N CYS A 159 7.88 3.61 -10.85
CA CYS A 159 6.84 2.75 -10.26
C CYS A 159 5.98 3.48 -9.21
N GLN A 160 6.55 4.47 -8.52
CA GLN A 160 5.89 5.18 -7.42
C GLN A 160 5.85 6.69 -7.63
N ARG A 161 6.40 7.17 -8.76
CA ARG A 161 6.32 8.58 -9.15
C ARG A 161 4.91 8.92 -9.61
N PHE A 162 4.16 9.57 -8.76
CA PHE A 162 2.78 9.95 -9.05
C PHE A 162 2.68 11.18 -9.98
N PRO A 163 1.60 11.29 -10.79
CA PRO A 163 1.32 12.46 -11.60
C PRO A 163 1.25 13.75 -10.76
N GLY A 164 1.94 14.80 -11.17
CA GLY A 164 1.94 16.06 -10.43
C GLY A 164 2.83 16.08 -9.17
N LEU A 165 3.75 15.13 -8.98
CA LEU A 165 4.73 15.11 -7.87
C LEU A 165 5.40 16.48 -7.62
N GLN A 166 5.89 17.13 -8.68
CA GLN A 166 6.54 18.44 -8.53
C GLN A 166 5.56 19.49 -8.00
N ARG A 167 4.34 19.55 -8.55
CA ARG A 167 3.31 20.45 -8.05
C ARG A 167 2.99 20.17 -6.57
N TRP A 168 2.88 18.89 -6.19
CA TRP A 168 2.62 18.50 -4.81
C TRP A 168 3.72 18.98 -3.86
N ILE A 169 4.99 18.82 -4.23
CA ILE A 169 6.14 19.28 -3.43
C ILE A 169 6.15 20.80 -3.29
N HIS A 170 5.91 21.54 -4.39
CA HIS A 170 5.98 23.01 -4.39
C HIS A 170 4.74 23.68 -3.82
N GLN A 171 3.64 22.94 -3.61
CA GLN A 171 2.43 23.47 -3.01
C GLN A 171 2.60 23.54 -1.48
N THR A 172 3.32 24.57 -1.02
CA THR A 172 3.51 24.88 0.39
C THR A 172 2.44 25.86 0.84
N SER A 173 1.56 25.42 1.74
CA SER A 173 0.64 26.32 2.42
C SER A 173 0.44 25.83 3.85
N TYR A 174 1.08 26.53 4.78
CA TYR A 174 0.93 26.27 6.22
C TYR A 174 -0.54 26.41 6.68
N ALA A 175 -1.34 27.23 5.98
CA ALA A 175 -2.77 27.37 6.24
C ALA A 175 -3.57 26.09 5.95
N THR A 176 -3.07 25.21 5.08
CA THR A 176 -3.74 23.95 4.70
C THR A 176 -3.06 22.71 5.25
N ASP A 177 -2.04 22.87 6.09
CA ASP A 177 -1.18 21.78 6.56
C ASP A 177 -1.90 20.73 7.42
N ASN A 178 -3.04 21.15 8.01
CA ASN A 178 -3.96 20.27 8.72
C ASN A 178 -5.21 19.94 7.90
N SER A 179 -5.23 20.15 6.58
CA SER A 179 -6.41 19.95 5.74
C SER A 179 -6.11 19.06 4.54
N ILE A 180 -7.05 18.17 4.22
CA ILE A 180 -6.96 17.33 3.04
C ILE A 180 -7.78 17.94 1.92
N GLN A 181 -7.16 18.08 0.75
CA GLN A 181 -7.82 18.64 -0.44
C GLN A 181 -7.50 17.81 -1.69
N PRO A 182 -8.41 17.73 -2.66
CA PRO A 182 -8.09 17.15 -3.96
C PRO A 182 -7.13 18.07 -4.72
N MET A 183 -5.95 17.58 -5.10
CA MET A 183 -4.96 18.32 -5.89
C MET A 183 -5.17 18.14 -7.38
N LEU A 184 -5.26 16.89 -7.81
CA LEU A 184 -5.28 16.51 -9.22
C LEU A 184 -6.11 15.25 -9.39
N VAL A 185 -6.95 15.22 -10.42
CA VAL A 185 -7.67 14.02 -10.84
C VAL A 185 -7.02 13.50 -12.11
N VAL A 186 -6.57 12.26 -12.08
CA VAL A 186 -5.86 11.62 -13.20
C VAL A 186 -6.44 10.26 -13.53
N ARG A 187 -6.07 9.74 -14.70
CA ARG A 187 -6.22 8.32 -15.02
C ARG A 187 -4.86 7.66 -15.01
N ARG A 188 -4.83 6.38 -14.66
CA ARG A 188 -3.60 5.57 -14.67
C ARG A 188 -3.31 5.03 -16.08
N GLU A 189 -3.24 5.94 -17.05
CA GLU A 189 -2.94 5.66 -18.45
C GLU A 189 -1.46 5.97 -18.74
N PHE A 190 -0.92 5.51 -19.87
CA PHE A 190 0.44 5.84 -20.32
C PHE A 190 0.68 7.37 -20.26
N PRO A 191 1.80 7.84 -19.68
CA PRO A 191 2.99 7.09 -19.27
C PRO A 191 2.94 6.47 -17.86
N TYR A 192 1.85 6.63 -17.11
CA TYR A 192 1.70 6.19 -15.71
C TYR A 192 1.15 4.76 -15.54
N HIS A 193 1.03 3.98 -16.61
CA HIS A 193 0.61 2.57 -16.57
C HIS A 193 1.40 1.67 -15.59
N ARG A 194 2.64 2.04 -15.23
CA ARG A 194 3.48 1.35 -14.23
C ARG A 194 3.41 1.93 -12.82
N TRP A 195 2.69 3.02 -12.61
CA TRP A 195 2.55 3.65 -11.31
C TRP A 195 1.66 2.81 -10.38
N GLU A 196 2.10 2.48 -9.17
CA GLU A 196 1.35 1.67 -8.21
C GLU A 196 0.94 2.51 -7.00
N PRO A 197 -0.13 3.31 -7.10
CA PRO A 197 -0.57 4.16 -5.99
C PRO A 197 -1.11 3.36 -4.82
N ILE A 198 -0.92 3.91 -3.62
CA ILE A 198 -1.72 3.54 -2.45
C ILE A 198 -2.89 4.52 -2.37
N TYR A 199 -4.08 3.98 -2.15
CA TYR A 199 -5.31 4.76 -2.19
C TYR A 199 -6.32 4.33 -1.14
N ILE A 200 -7.16 5.28 -0.75
CA ILE A 200 -8.42 5.04 -0.07
C ILE A 200 -9.45 4.79 -1.17
N GLY A 201 -10.04 3.60 -1.16
CA GLY A 201 -11.09 3.20 -2.09
C GLY A 201 -12.35 2.82 -1.34
N THR A 202 -13.14 1.96 -1.96
CA THR A 202 -14.29 1.30 -1.37
C THR A 202 -14.06 -0.22 -1.42
N ASN A 203 -15.15 -0.99 -1.43
CA ASN A 203 -15.10 -2.41 -1.77
C ASN A 203 -15.56 -2.70 -3.21
N GLN A 204 -15.65 -1.66 -4.06
CA GLN A 204 -16.07 -1.78 -5.46
C GLN A 204 -14.91 -1.92 -6.45
N GLU A 205 -13.69 -1.57 -6.04
CA GLU A 205 -12.48 -1.77 -6.84
C GLU A 205 -12.16 -3.26 -6.92
N PRO A 206 -11.61 -3.74 -8.05
CA PRO A 206 -11.22 -5.13 -8.23
C PRO A 206 -10.41 -5.68 -7.05
N LEU A 207 -10.59 -6.97 -6.75
CA LEU A 207 -9.77 -7.66 -5.76
C LEU A 207 -8.35 -7.88 -6.28
N TYR A 208 -7.42 -8.12 -5.36
CA TYR A 208 -6.07 -8.53 -5.76
C TYR A 208 -6.10 -9.99 -6.23
N SER A 209 -5.34 -10.33 -7.26
CA SER A 209 -5.24 -11.72 -7.70
C SER A 209 -4.49 -12.55 -6.66
N GLU A 210 -5.16 -13.52 -6.06
CA GLU A 210 -4.59 -14.41 -5.04
C GLU A 210 -3.56 -15.40 -5.61
N LEU A 211 -3.48 -15.52 -6.94
CA LEU A 211 -2.46 -16.30 -7.64
C LEU A 211 -1.08 -15.63 -7.66
N LEU A 212 -0.99 -14.33 -7.33
CA LEU A 212 0.27 -13.60 -7.30
C LEU A 212 0.81 -13.52 -5.88
N SER A 213 2.06 -13.94 -5.71
CA SER A 213 2.79 -13.86 -4.44
C SER A 213 3.59 -12.57 -4.32
N TRP A 214 3.93 -12.19 -3.09
CA TRP A 214 4.83 -11.08 -2.81
C TRP A 214 6.25 -11.36 -3.34
N GLU A 215 6.72 -12.61 -3.17
CA GLU A 215 8.03 -13.08 -3.60
C GLU A 215 8.22 -12.91 -5.11
N GLY A 216 7.20 -13.20 -5.91
CA GLY A 216 7.26 -13.04 -7.36
C GLY A 216 7.20 -11.58 -7.85
N LYS A 217 6.93 -10.62 -6.95
CA LYS A 217 6.74 -9.18 -7.20
C LYS A 217 5.58 -8.88 -8.16
N GLN A 218 5.29 -7.58 -8.35
CA GLN A 218 4.22 -7.06 -9.22
C GLN A 218 2.81 -7.56 -8.84
N ASP A 219 2.62 -7.98 -7.60
CA ASP A 219 1.38 -8.58 -7.07
C ASP A 219 0.16 -7.63 -7.11
N LYS A 220 0.38 -6.32 -7.24
CA LYS A 220 -0.66 -5.29 -7.34
C LYS A 220 -0.98 -4.90 -8.78
N MET A 221 -0.11 -5.20 -9.74
CA MET A 221 -0.15 -4.62 -11.08
C MET A 221 -1.42 -4.96 -11.86
N ILE A 222 -1.96 -6.17 -11.67
CA ILE A 222 -3.19 -6.64 -12.32
C ILE A 222 -4.38 -5.81 -11.90
N GLN A 223 -4.64 -5.72 -10.59
CA GLN A 223 -5.74 -4.90 -10.04
C GLN A 223 -5.70 -3.49 -10.62
N MET A 224 -4.49 -2.95 -10.66
CA MET A 224 -4.20 -1.58 -11.04
C MET A 224 -4.39 -1.38 -12.56
N HIS A 225 -4.18 -2.42 -13.38
CA HIS A 225 -4.49 -2.42 -14.81
C HIS A 225 -6.00 -2.56 -15.06
N GLU A 226 -6.67 -3.45 -14.32
CA GLU A 226 -8.12 -3.63 -14.38
C GLU A 226 -8.85 -2.33 -14.05
N MET A 227 -8.41 -1.59 -13.02
CA MET A 227 -8.92 -0.26 -12.70
C MET A 227 -8.76 0.74 -13.86
N CYS A 228 -7.67 0.66 -14.64
CA CYS A 228 -7.50 1.48 -15.84
C CYS A 228 -8.55 1.12 -16.90
N LEU A 229 -8.73 -0.17 -17.19
CA LEU A 229 -9.73 -0.65 -18.15
C LEU A 229 -11.15 -0.27 -17.73
N LEU A 230 -11.44 -0.29 -16.43
CA LEU A 230 -12.70 0.18 -15.86
C LEU A 230 -12.83 1.72 -15.83
N GLY A 231 -11.81 2.49 -16.23
CA GLY A 231 -11.88 3.95 -16.30
C GLY A 231 -11.95 4.63 -14.93
N TYR A 232 -11.27 4.08 -13.92
CA TYR A 232 -11.12 4.71 -12.62
C TYR A 232 -10.37 6.04 -12.72
N HIS A 233 -10.82 7.01 -11.93
CA HIS A 233 -10.16 8.29 -11.72
C HIS A 233 -9.48 8.28 -10.35
N PHE A 234 -8.21 8.69 -10.35
CA PHE A 234 -7.36 8.73 -9.18
C PHE A 234 -7.26 10.19 -8.72
N VAL A 235 -7.85 10.48 -7.57
CA VAL A 235 -7.80 11.80 -6.94
C VAL A 235 -6.57 11.86 -6.06
N ILE A 236 -5.53 12.54 -6.51
CA ILE A 236 -4.30 12.75 -5.74
C ILE A 236 -4.59 13.78 -4.66
N LEU A 237 -4.41 13.37 -3.41
CA LEU A 237 -4.69 14.21 -2.25
C LEU A 237 -3.49 15.10 -1.91
N ASP A 238 -3.78 16.36 -1.61
CA ASP A 238 -2.88 17.27 -0.92
C ASP A 238 -3.17 17.25 0.58
N GLY A 239 -2.12 17.38 1.39
CA GLY A 239 -2.21 17.34 2.86
C GLY A 239 -2.45 15.94 3.47
N ALA A 240 -2.58 14.90 2.63
CA ALA A 240 -2.65 13.50 3.03
C ALA A 240 -1.46 12.75 2.42
N PHE A 241 -0.72 11.98 3.21
CA PHE A 241 0.40 11.17 2.73
C PHE A 241 0.69 9.99 3.66
N LEU A 242 1.53 9.06 3.20
CA LEU A 242 2.08 7.96 3.97
C LEU A 242 3.61 8.08 4.06
N VAL A 243 4.18 7.69 5.18
CA VAL A 243 5.62 7.67 5.43
C VAL A 243 6.09 6.25 5.70
N HIS A 244 7.07 5.81 4.93
CA HIS A 244 7.85 4.61 5.20
C HIS A 244 9.07 4.99 6.05
N ALA A 245 9.01 4.66 7.35
CA ALA A 245 10.02 5.01 8.36
C ALA A 245 11.16 4.00 8.58
N PRO A 246 11.16 2.74 8.09
CA PRO A 246 12.31 1.84 8.25
C PRO A 246 13.62 2.27 7.57
N GLY A 247 13.64 3.39 6.86
CA GLY A 247 14.76 3.87 6.06
C GLY A 247 14.47 3.93 4.57
N ILE A 248 15.29 4.69 3.85
CA ILE A 248 15.24 4.82 2.39
C ILE A 248 15.77 3.54 1.75
N LYS A 249 14.92 2.82 1.02
CA LYS A 249 15.34 1.62 0.27
C LYS A 249 16.22 2.01 -0.90
N ARG A 250 17.41 1.39 -0.96
CA ARG A 250 18.39 1.54 -2.04
C ARG A 250 18.61 0.18 -2.70
N ARG A 251 18.89 0.15 -4.00
CA ARG A 251 19.34 -1.08 -4.65
C ARG A 251 20.64 -1.50 -3.98
N SER A 252 20.65 -2.69 -3.37
CA SER A 252 21.89 -3.29 -2.89
C SER A 252 22.83 -3.47 -4.08
N GLY A 253 24.05 -2.94 -4.00
CA GLY A 253 25.10 -3.17 -5.00
C GLY A 253 25.51 -4.66 -5.09
N THR A 254 25.07 -5.47 -4.13
CA THR A 254 25.36 -6.90 -3.98
C THR A 254 24.07 -7.68 -3.79
N SER A 255 23.40 -8.02 -4.88
CA SER A 255 22.49 -9.17 -4.95
C SER A 255 22.43 -9.69 -6.38
N ARG A 256 23.61 -10.13 -6.87
CA ARG A 256 23.68 -10.97 -8.07
C ARG A 256 23.35 -12.43 -7.77
N ASP A 257 23.20 -12.81 -6.50
CA ASP A 257 22.66 -14.11 -6.12
C ASP A 257 21.14 -14.00 -5.98
N THR A 258 20.47 -13.94 -7.13
CA THR A 258 19.04 -14.27 -7.15
C THR A 258 19.00 -15.79 -7.01
N SER A 259 18.65 -16.31 -5.83
CA SER A 259 18.55 -17.76 -5.65
C SER A 259 17.61 -18.37 -6.69
N ASP A 260 17.84 -19.62 -7.09
CA ASP A 260 16.98 -20.32 -8.06
C ASP A 260 15.50 -20.28 -7.64
N ILE A 261 15.25 -20.35 -6.32
CA ILE A 261 13.92 -20.21 -5.71
C ILE A 261 13.28 -18.83 -6.02
N GLN A 262 14.03 -17.74 -5.85
CA GLN A 262 13.54 -16.40 -6.15
C GLN A 262 13.23 -16.25 -7.65
N THR A 263 14.04 -16.87 -8.51
CA THR A 263 13.80 -16.93 -9.96
C THR A 263 12.54 -17.72 -10.29
N ALA A 264 12.31 -18.84 -9.62
CA ALA A 264 11.09 -19.64 -9.79
C ALA A 264 9.83 -18.86 -9.39
N TYR A 265 9.85 -18.12 -8.27
CA TYR A 265 8.74 -17.25 -7.89
C TYR A 265 8.45 -16.17 -8.92
N HIS A 266 9.50 -15.54 -9.47
CA HIS A 266 9.34 -14.57 -10.55
C HIS A 266 8.69 -15.17 -11.80
N TYR A 267 9.17 -16.34 -12.23
CA TYR A 267 8.63 -17.03 -13.40
C TYR A 267 7.16 -17.42 -13.20
N ASN A 268 6.82 -18.00 -12.05
CA ASN A 268 5.45 -18.41 -11.73
C ASN A 268 4.49 -17.21 -11.68
N ASN A 269 4.88 -16.10 -11.02
CA ASN A 269 4.07 -14.88 -11.04
C ASN A 269 3.91 -14.33 -12.45
N MET A 270 4.96 -14.33 -13.28
CA MET A 270 4.87 -13.82 -14.65
C MET A 270 3.90 -14.64 -15.51
N ARG A 271 3.94 -15.98 -15.40
CA ARG A 271 2.99 -16.86 -16.10
C ARG A 271 1.55 -16.55 -15.71
N HIS A 272 1.27 -16.48 -14.40
CA HIS A 272 -0.06 -16.12 -13.91
C HIS A 272 -0.46 -14.70 -14.32
N TYR A 273 0.48 -13.76 -14.28
CA TYR A 273 0.26 -12.39 -14.72
C TYR A 273 -0.20 -12.33 -16.17
N ASP A 274 0.52 -12.97 -17.09
CA ASP A 274 0.17 -12.97 -18.52
C ASP A 274 -1.20 -13.61 -18.78
N GLU A 275 -1.48 -14.74 -18.13
CA GLU A 275 -2.77 -15.43 -18.23
C GLU A 275 -3.93 -14.56 -17.77
N ILE A 276 -3.79 -13.93 -16.60
CA ILE A 276 -4.83 -13.08 -16.03
C ILE A 276 -5.00 -11.81 -16.86
N MET A 277 -3.91 -11.18 -17.28
CA MET A 277 -3.94 -9.97 -18.10
C MET A 277 -4.64 -10.21 -19.44
N ARG A 278 -4.37 -11.35 -20.09
CA ARG A 278 -5.09 -11.76 -21.30
C ARG A 278 -6.58 -11.90 -21.05
N ARG A 279 -6.97 -12.61 -19.98
CA ARG A 279 -8.38 -12.81 -19.60
C ARG A 279 -9.10 -11.49 -19.31
N VAL A 280 -8.49 -10.64 -18.49
CA VAL A 280 -9.05 -9.33 -18.11
C VAL A 280 -9.21 -8.43 -19.34
N THR A 281 -8.21 -8.40 -20.23
CA THR A 281 -8.27 -7.60 -21.47
C THR A 281 -9.35 -8.13 -22.42
N GLN A 282 -9.54 -9.45 -22.52
CA GLN A 282 -10.62 -10.05 -23.30
C GLN A 282 -12.01 -9.71 -22.74
N GLN A 283 -12.16 -9.70 -21.41
CA GLN A 283 -13.44 -9.43 -20.76
C GLN A 283 -13.83 -7.95 -20.76
N LEU A 284 -12.88 -7.05 -20.52
CA LEU A 284 -13.15 -5.61 -20.37
C LEU A 284 -12.87 -4.79 -21.63
N GLY A 285 -12.26 -5.40 -22.64
CA GLY A 285 -11.77 -4.73 -23.84
C GLY A 285 -10.44 -4.02 -23.62
N SER A 286 -9.67 -3.84 -24.69
CA SER A 286 -8.41 -3.08 -24.64
C SER A 286 -8.68 -1.57 -24.71
N LYS A 287 -7.83 -0.78 -24.07
CA LYS A 287 -7.84 0.68 -24.16
C LYS A 287 -6.45 1.19 -24.50
N GLN A 288 -6.34 2.08 -25.48
CA GLN A 288 -5.05 2.58 -25.98
C GLN A 288 -4.16 3.17 -24.87
N GLY A 289 -4.76 3.88 -23.90
CA GLY A 289 -4.07 4.45 -22.75
C GLY A 289 -3.68 3.45 -21.66
N CYS A 290 -4.35 2.29 -21.57
CA CYS A 290 -4.09 1.27 -20.56
C CYS A 290 -3.08 0.26 -21.08
N LYS A 291 -1.80 0.60 -21.02
CA LYS A 291 -0.70 -0.31 -21.40
C LYS A 291 -0.47 -1.37 -20.32
N THR A 292 -0.05 -2.56 -20.74
CA THR A 292 0.44 -3.61 -19.85
C THR A 292 1.84 -3.26 -19.36
N HIS A 293 2.21 -3.75 -18.17
CA HIS A 293 3.58 -3.64 -17.66
C HIS A 293 4.57 -4.40 -18.53
#